data_AF-A0A1R1FP71-F1
#
_entry.id   AF-A0A1R1FP71-F1
#
_cell.length_a   1.000
_cell.length_b   1.000
_cell.length_c   1.000
_cell.angle_alpha   90.00
_cell.angle_beta   90.00
_cell.angle_gamma   90.00
#
_symmetry.space_group_name_H-M   'P 1'
#
loop_
_entity.id
_entity.type
_entity.pdbx_description
1 polymer ?
#
loop_
_entity_poly.entity_id
_entity_poly.type
_entity_poly.pdbx_seq_one_letter_code
_entity_poly.pdbx_strand_id
1 'polypeptide(L)'
;MTTKLISSFLLILLQMGCNMTNGSNFVYEATYVVEVLEASIEHKGFPKSERVRIDNFFDMDLYREEENRIQAKLMSVYMAFLGKTNFKNIDSDENNKLFKQLNMELNKIYVELESM
;
A
#
# COMPACT_ATOMS: atom_id res chain seq x y z
N MET A 1 -3.50 -23.01 -26.40
CA MET A 1 -4.08 -21.68 -26.69
C MET A 1 -4.98 -21.32 -25.52
N THR A 2 -4.36 -20.71 -24.50
CA THR A 2 -4.94 -20.43 -23.19
C THR A 2 -5.62 -19.08 -23.23
N THR A 3 -6.93 -19.05 -22.95
CA THR A 3 -7.68 -17.80 -22.89
C THR A 3 -8.43 -17.73 -21.57
N LYS A 4 -8.21 -16.61 -20.86
CA LYS A 4 -9.05 -16.02 -19.80
C LYS A 4 -9.04 -16.71 -18.42
N LEU A 5 -7.98 -16.43 -17.66
CA LEU A 5 -8.09 -16.15 -16.23
C LEU A 5 -7.49 -14.76 -15.99
N ILE A 6 -8.25 -13.71 -16.31
CA ILE A 6 -7.94 -12.37 -15.83
C ILE A 6 -9.06 -12.00 -14.88
N SER A 7 -8.69 -12.06 -13.61
CA SER A 7 -9.10 -11.12 -12.56
C SER A 7 -10.60 -11.00 -12.30
N SER A 8 -11.18 -12.03 -11.70
CA SER A 8 -12.44 -11.90 -10.93
C SER A 8 -12.24 -11.14 -9.61
N PHE A 9 -11.01 -10.81 -9.22
CA PHE A 9 -10.71 -10.08 -7.98
C PHE A 9 -10.93 -8.57 -8.12
N LEU A 10 -10.71 -8.01 -9.33
CA LEU A 10 -10.86 -6.57 -9.58
C LEU A 10 -12.32 -6.07 -9.56
N LEU A 11 -13.30 -6.97 -9.73
CA LEU A 11 -14.72 -6.62 -9.84
C LEU A 11 -15.47 -6.61 -8.50
N ILE A 12 -14.87 -7.13 -7.43
CA ILE A 12 -15.51 -7.20 -6.10
C ILE A 12 -15.36 -5.86 -5.34
N LEU A 13 -14.40 -5.01 -5.70
CA LEU A 13 -14.08 -3.78 -4.95
C LEU A 13 -15.00 -2.58 -5.24
N LEU A 14 -15.92 -2.67 -6.21
CA LEU A 14 -16.75 -1.54 -6.64
C LEU A 14 -18.16 -1.46 -6.00
N GLN A 15 -18.52 -2.36 -5.07
CA GLN A 15 -19.91 -2.44 -4.56
C GLN A 15 -20.12 -2.20 -3.06
N MET A 16 -19.11 -1.87 -2.27
CA MET A 16 -19.33 -1.57 -0.84
C MET A 16 -19.40 -0.08 -0.56
N GLY A 17 -20.41 0.56 -1.15
CA GLY A 17 -20.96 1.82 -0.63
C GLY A 17 -21.84 1.51 0.58
N CYS A 18 -21.24 1.38 1.75
CA CYS A 18 -21.95 1.33 3.04
C CYS A 18 -21.26 2.29 4.00
N ASN A 19 -22.05 3.16 4.65
CA ASN A 19 -21.63 4.13 5.67
C ASN A 19 -20.62 3.50 6.66
N MET A 20 -19.34 3.75 6.42
CA MET A 20 -18.25 3.32 7.28
C MET A 20 -18.03 4.41 8.34
N THR A 21 -18.07 4.02 9.61
CA THR A 21 -17.54 4.83 10.71
C THR A 21 -16.11 5.26 10.36
N ASN A 22 -15.66 6.46 10.74
CA ASN A 22 -14.35 6.99 10.31
C ASN A 22 -13.20 5.98 10.45
N GLY A 23 -13.24 5.11 11.47
CA GLY A 23 -12.26 4.05 11.65
C GLY A 23 -12.30 2.88 10.67
N SER A 24 -13.49 2.48 10.22
CA SER A 24 -13.63 1.44 9.19
C SER A 24 -13.24 1.96 7.80
N ASN A 25 -13.39 3.27 7.56
CA ASN A 25 -12.88 3.92 6.36
C ASN A 25 -11.34 4.01 6.35
N PHE A 26 -10.72 4.32 7.50
CA PHE A 26 -9.25 4.35 7.60
C PHE A 26 -8.62 2.97 7.34
N VAL A 27 -9.12 1.91 7.98
CA VAL A 27 -8.57 0.56 7.80
C VAL A 27 -8.66 0.13 6.34
N TYR A 28 -9.79 0.42 5.68
CA TYR A 28 -9.96 0.13 4.26
C TYR A 28 -8.93 0.87 3.37
N GLU A 29 -8.75 2.18 3.55
CA GLU A 29 -7.79 2.95 2.76
C GLU A 29 -6.33 2.60 3.09
N ALA A 30 -6.01 2.32 4.35
CA ALA A 30 -4.67 1.90 4.76
C ALA A 30 -4.31 0.52 4.17
N THR A 31 -5.24 -0.44 4.19
CA THR A 31 -5.07 -1.74 3.54
C THR A 31 -4.87 -1.59 2.04
N TYR A 32 -5.63 -0.71 1.39
CA TYR A 32 -5.42 -0.40 -0.02
C TYR A 32 -4.01 0.12 -0.31
N VAL A 33 -3.50 1.02 0.53
CA VAL A 33 -2.13 1.56 0.40
C VAL A 33 -1.09 0.45 0.58
N VAL A 34 -1.30 -0.49 1.52
CA VAL A 34 -0.44 -1.68 1.66
C VAL A 34 -0.41 -2.48 0.37
N GLU A 35 -1.57 -2.83 -0.19
CA GLU A 35 -1.68 -3.64 -1.40
C GLU A 35 -0.97 -2.98 -2.60
N VAL A 36 -1.14 -1.66 -2.77
CA VAL A 36 -0.45 -0.93 -3.85
C VAL A 36 1.06 -0.92 -3.64
N LEU A 37 1.54 -0.76 -2.41
CA LEU A 37 2.97 -0.77 -2.10
C LEU A 37 3.59 -2.17 -2.29
N GLU A 38 2.89 -3.23 -1.89
CA GLU A 38 3.32 -4.61 -2.13
C GLU A 38 3.42 -4.91 -3.62
N ALA A 39 2.37 -4.58 -4.39
CA ALA A 39 2.38 -4.71 -5.84
C ALA A 39 3.50 -3.88 -6.49
N SER A 40 3.77 -2.68 -5.95
CA SER A 40 4.85 -1.82 -6.46
C SER A 40 6.23 -2.43 -6.21
N ILE A 41 6.42 -3.12 -5.09
CA ILE A 41 7.66 -3.84 -4.78
C ILE A 41 7.79 -5.09 -5.66
N GLU A 42 6.73 -5.88 -5.80
CA GLU A 42 6.70 -7.09 -6.61
C GLU A 42 7.00 -6.78 -8.09
N HIS A 43 6.33 -5.78 -8.64
CA HIS A 43 6.50 -5.34 -10.02
C HIS A 43 7.62 -4.31 -10.21
N LYS A 44 8.33 -3.98 -9.13
CA LYS A 44 9.49 -3.09 -9.12
C LYS A 44 9.23 -1.73 -9.80
N GLY A 45 8.06 -1.17 -9.58
CA GLY A 45 7.62 0.08 -10.19
C GLY A 45 6.34 0.61 -9.55
N PHE A 46 6.17 1.93 -9.54
CA PHE A 46 4.98 2.55 -8.96
C PHE A 46 3.91 2.84 -10.03
N PRO A 47 2.66 2.37 -9.86
CA PRO A 47 1.57 2.68 -10.77
C PRO A 47 1.15 4.16 -10.63
N LYS A 48 1.32 4.93 -11.71
CA LYS A 48 0.98 6.37 -11.69
C LYS A 48 -0.49 6.67 -11.42
N SER A 49 -1.39 5.75 -11.77
CA SER A 49 -2.84 5.87 -11.50
C SER A 49 -3.14 5.99 -10.01
N GLU A 50 -2.31 5.39 -9.16
CA GLU A 50 -2.56 5.30 -7.72
C GLU A 50 -2.04 6.51 -6.94
N ARG A 51 -1.23 7.36 -7.58
CA ARG A 51 -0.60 8.51 -6.94
C ARG A 51 -1.60 9.39 -6.21
N VAL A 52 -2.68 9.80 -6.88
CA VAL A 52 -3.67 10.73 -6.31
C VAL A 52 -4.38 10.11 -5.09
N ARG A 53 -4.72 8.82 -5.15
CA ARG A 53 -5.40 8.16 -4.02
C ARG A 53 -4.48 7.99 -2.82
N ILE A 54 -3.22 7.62 -3.05
CA ILE A 54 -2.21 7.49 -2.00
C ILE A 54 -1.89 8.86 -1.38
N ASP A 55 -1.72 9.90 -2.21
CA ASP A 55 -1.48 11.26 -1.73
C ASP A 55 -2.67 11.73 -0.85
N ASN A 56 -3.91 11.49 -1.30
CA ASN A 56 -5.10 11.80 -0.51
C ASN A 56 -5.16 11.03 0.82
N PHE A 57 -4.73 9.76 0.86
CA PHE A 57 -4.66 8.99 2.11
C PHE A 57 -3.68 9.62 3.10
N PHE A 58 -2.54 10.11 2.60
CA PHE A 58 -1.54 10.76 3.44
C PHE A 58 -1.93 12.17 3.89
N ASP A 59 -2.82 12.83 3.16
CA ASP A 59 -3.39 14.13 3.52
C ASP A 59 -4.63 14.01 4.45
N MET A 60 -5.04 12.78 4.81
CA MET A 60 -6.16 12.59 5.74
C MET A 60 -5.83 13.15 7.13
N ASP A 61 -6.71 14.01 7.65
CA ASP A 61 -6.68 14.45 9.04
C ASP A 61 -7.20 13.32 9.96
N LEU A 62 -6.31 12.78 10.80
CA LEU A 62 -6.61 11.65 11.68
C LEU A 62 -6.65 12.10 13.14
N TYR A 63 -7.70 11.71 13.85
CA TYR A 63 -7.91 12.08 15.26
C TYR A 63 -7.43 11.00 16.22
N ARG A 64 -7.24 9.75 15.75
CA ARG A 64 -6.78 8.64 16.58
C ARG A 64 -5.27 8.48 16.45
N GLU A 65 -4.58 8.38 17.59
CA GLU A 65 -3.11 8.24 17.62
C GLU A 65 -2.62 7.01 16.85
N GLU A 66 -3.36 5.90 16.97
CA GLU A 66 -3.05 4.66 16.26
C GLU A 66 -3.10 4.80 14.74
N GLU A 67 -4.12 5.48 14.21
CA GLU A 67 -4.25 5.75 12.78
C GLU A 67 -3.11 6.64 12.29
N ASN A 68 -2.79 7.72 13.01
CA ASN A 68 -1.66 8.59 12.71
C ASN A 68 -0.34 7.81 12.66
N ARG A 69 -0.13 6.91 13.62
CA ARG A 69 1.06 6.06 13.68
C ARG A 69 1.14 5.11 12.47
N ILE A 70 0.03 4.51 12.07
CA ILE A 70 -0.01 3.62 10.88
C ILE A 70 0.20 4.41 9.59
N GLN A 71 -0.46 5.56 9.43
CA GLN A 71 -0.27 6.45 8.28
C GLN A 71 1.20 6.88 8.16
N ALA A 72 1.85 7.24 9.27
CA ALA A 72 3.27 7.59 9.29
C ALA A 72 4.19 6.41 8.90
N LYS A 73 3.87 5.18 9.33
CA LYS A 73 4.60 3.97 8.91
C LYS A 73 4.46 3.73 7.40
N LEU A 74 3.24 3.82 6.87
CA LEU A 74 2.98 3.67 5.43
C LEU A 74 3.68 4.76 4.61
N MET A 75 3.66 6.00 5.08
CA MET A 75 4.39 7.11 4.46
C MET A 75 5.90 6.83 4.43
N SER A 76 6.47 6.32 5.52
CA SER A 76 7.89 5.95 5.59
C SER A 76 8.24 4.87 4.56
N VAL A 77 7.41 3.83 4.41
CA VAL A 77 7.59 2.79 3.39
C VAL A 77 7.50 3.38 1.99
N TYR A 78 6.47 4.19 1.71
CA TYR A 78 6.27 4.84 0.42
C TYR A 78 7.46 5.71 0.02
N MET A 79 7.92 6.58 0.93
CA MET A 79 9.08 7.45 0.70
C MET A 79 10.38 6.66 0.57
N ALA A 80 10.55 5.56 1.31
CA ALA A 80 11.70 4.69 1.15
C ALA A 80 11.71 4.00 -0.21
N PHE A 81 10.57 3.48 -0.67
CA PHE A 81 10.44 2.90 -1.99
C PHE A 81 10.78 3.92 -3.09
N LEU A 82 10.14 5.09 -3.09
CA LEU A 82 10.38 6.07 -4.15
C LEU A 82 11.75 6.75 -4.07
N GLY A 83 12.25 6.99 -2.86
CA GLY A 83 13.45 7.78 -2.63
C GLY A 83 14.75 6.97 -2.57
N LYS A 84 14.68 5.69 -2.18
CA LYS A 84 15.87 4.84 -2.00
C LYS A 84 16.02 3.75 -3.05
N THR A 85 14.98 3.42 -3.80
CA THR A 85 15.09 2.46 -4.89
C THR A 85 15.93 3.03 -6.04
N ASN A 86 16.98 2.31 -6.42
CA ASN A 86 17.72 2.62 -7.63
C ASN A 86 16.96 2.08 -8.85
N PHE A 87 16.02 2.86 -9.38
CA PHE A 87 15.23 2.47 -10.56
C PHE A 87 16.07 2.28 -11.83
N LYS A 88 17.29 2.83 -11.89
CA LYS A 88 18.22 2.62 -13.02
C LYS A 88 18.89 1.25 -12.99
N ASN A 89 19.02 0.65 -11.79
CA ASN A 89 19.58 -0.69 -11.60
C ASN A 89 18.66 -1.48 -10.65
N ILE A 90 17.48 -1.81 -11.17
CA ILE A 90 16.38 -2.31 -10.36
C ILE A 90 16.69 -3.64 -9.67
N ASP A 91 17.51 -4.48 -10.31
CA ASP A 91 17.89 -5.81 -9.85
C ASP A 91 19.14 -5.83 -8.95
N SER A 92 19.64 -4.67 -8.54
CA SER A 92 20.78 -4.56 -7.62
C SER A 92 20.55 -5.28 -6.28
N ASP A 93 21.63 -5.78 -5.68
CA ASP A 93 21.58 -6.42 -4.36
C ASP A 93 21.07 -5.46 -3.28
N GLU A 94 21.38 -4.16 -3.40
CA GLU A 94 20.87 -3.11 -2.51
C GLU A 94 19.34 -2.99 -2.61
N ASN A 95 18.78 -2.95 -3.82
CA ASN A 95 17.33 -2.93 -4.01
C ASN A 95 16.68 -4.22 -3.49
N ASN A 96 17.27 -5.38 -3.76
CA ASN A 96 16.76 -6.65 -3.26
C ASN A 96 16.71 -6.69 -1.72
N LYS A 97 17.71 -6.13 -1.05
CA LYS A 97 17.72 -5.97 0.42
C LYS A 97 16.64 -4.98 0.87
N LEU A 98 16.53 -3.83 0.20
CA LEU A 98 15.51 -2.83 0.49
C LEU A 98 14.11 -3.42 0.36
N PHE A 99 13.79 -4.07 -0.75
CA PHE A 99 12.46 -4.66 -1.00
C PHE A 99 12.08 -5.71 0.04
N LYS A 100 13.02 -6.57 0.46
CA LYS A 100 12.79 -7.50 1.57
C LYS A 100 12.46 -6.76 2.86
N GLN A 101 13.18 -5.68 3.17
CA GLN A 101 12.90 -4.86 4.36
C GLN A 101 11.53 -4.20 4.27
N LEU A 102 11.20 -3.58 3.15
CA LEU A 102 9.91 -2.92 2.96
C LEU A 102 8.73 -3.90 3.04
N ASN A 103 8.83 -5.09 2.45
CA ASN A 103 7.80 -6.14 2.57
C ASN A 103 7.63 -6.62 4.01
N MET A 104 8.71 -6.74 4.80
CA MET A 104 8.59 -7.07 6.21
C MET A 104 7.86 -5.98 7.00
N GLU A 105 8.12 -4.70 6.69
CA GLU A 105 7.41 -3.58 7.32
C GLU A 105 5.93 -3.53 6.91
N LEU A 106 5.61 -3.74 5.63
CA LEU A 106 4.24 -3.82 5.13
C LEU A 106 3.45 -4.95 5.80
N ASN A 107 4.04 -6.14 5.92
CA ASN A 107 3.40 -7.26 6.61
C ASN A 107 3.12 -6.95 8.09
N LYS A 108 4.01 -6.24 8.80
CA LYS A 108 3.74 -5.81 10.18
C LYS A 108 2.56 -4.84 10.24
N ILE A 109 2.53 -3.85 9.33
CA ILE A 109 1.43 -2.88 9.25
C ILE A 109 0.11 -3.60 8.95
N TYR A 110 0.11 -4.56 8.03
CA TYR A 110 -1.07 -5.35 7.68
C TYR A 110 -1.61 -6.13 8.89
N VAL A 111 -0.75 -6.81 9.66
CA VAL A 111 -1.17 -7.49 10.89
C VAL A 111 -1.73 -6.52 11.94
N GLU A 112 -1.16 -5.32 12.05
CA GLU A 112 -1.70 -4.27 12.93
C GLU A 112 -3.09 -3.82 12.47
N LEU A 113 -3.30 -3.63 11.16
CA LEU A 113 -4.61 -3.28 10.58
C LEU A 113 -5.67 -4.35 10.78
N GLU A 114 -5.33 -5.64 10.70
CA GLU A 114 -6.27 -6.75 10.98
C GLU A 114 -6.74 -6.79 12.44
N SER A 115 -6.03 -6.11 13.34
CA SER A 115 -6.35 -6.06 14.77
C SER A 115 -7.14 -4.82 15.21
N MET A 116 -7.46 -3.91 14.27
CA MET A 116 -8.21 -2.66 14.51
C MET A 116 -9.71 -2.79 14.26
#